data_AF-A0A2G5US75-F1
#
_entry.id   AF-A0A2G5US75-F1
#
_cell.length_a   1.000
_cell.length_b   1.000
_cell.length_c   1.000
_cell.angle_alpha   90.00
_cell.angle_beta   90.00
_cell.angle_gamma   90.00
#
_symmetry.space_group_name_H-M   'P 1'
#
loop_
_entity.id
_entity.type
_entity.pdbx_description
1 polymer ?
#
loop_
_entity_poly.entity_id
_entity_poly.type
_entity_poly.pdbx_seq_one_letter_code
_entity_poly.pdbx_strand_id
1 'polypeptide(L)'
;MIITGKGPLKAKHLEDIQGKNLKKVKILTPWLETDDYPKILASADLGISLHTSTSGLDLPMKVVDMFGAKIPALALKFKCIDELVEDRVNGYLFEDSNQLSRQIVELSRGFPNRCDDLTRLKRNTQEMKFESWETMWKRSAEPAANLTPPDNGFAKLRAIIQMSFLVIMILIPIHLAMGTFSM
;
A
#
# COMPACT_ATOMS: atom_id res chain seq x y z
N MET A 1 -13.41 -14.86 2.90
CA MET A 1 -13.49 -13.38 2.92
C MET A 1 -12.97 -12.89 4.26
N ILE A 2 -12.09 -11.89 4.24
CA ILE A 2 -11.55 -11.26 5.44
C ILE A 2 -12.14 -9.85 5.51
N ILE A 3 -12.75 -9.49 6.63
CA ILE A 3 -13.28 -8.15 6.89
C ILE A 3 -12.57 -7.60 8.11
N THR A 4 -11.82 -6.51 7.94
CA THR A 4 -11.12 -5.83 9.04
C THR A 4 -11.93 -4.62 9.51
N GLY A 5 -11.74 -4.23 10.76
CA GLY A 5 -12.37 -3.05 11.32
C GLY A 5 -12.72 -3.20 12.80
N LYS A 6 -12.56 -2.09 13.53
CA LYS A 6 -13.12 -1.89 14.86
C LYS A 6 -14.18 -0.80 14.73
N GLY A 7 -15.39 -1.08 15.16
CA GLY A 7 -16.48 -0.13 15.13
C GLY A 7 -17.63 -0.60 16.01
N PRO A 8 -18.46 0.32 16.50
CA PRO A 8 -19.56 -0.01 17.42
C PRO A 8 -20.56 -1.00 16.81
N LEU A 9 -20.68 -1.04 15.48
CA LEU A 9 -21.59 -1.94 14.77
C LEU A 9 -21.02 -3.35 14.51
N LYS A 10 -19.79 -3.67 14.94
CA LYS A 10 -19.17 -4.97 14.65
C LYS A 10 -20.01 -6.15 15.14
N ALA A 11 -20.54 -6.07 16.36
CA ALA A 11 -21.34 -7.16 16.95
C ALA A 11 -22.61 -7.42 16.14
N LYS A 12 -23.36 -6.36 15.83
CA LYS A 12 -24.55 -6.42 14.97
C LYS A 12 -24.26 -7.07 13.62
N HIS A 13 -23.18 -6.65 12.94
CA HIS A 13 -22.83 -7.21 11.64
C HIS A 13 -22.45 -8.70 11.72
N LEU A 14 -21.81 -9.14 12.81
CA LEU A 14 -21.50 -10.56 13.00
C LEU A 14 -22.76 -11.39 13.19
N GLU A 15 -23.75 -10.89 13.92
CA GLU A 15 -25.06 -11.52 14.07
C GLU A 15 -25.80 -11.60 12.72
N ASP A 16 -25.85 -10.48 11.97
CA ASP A 16 -26.43 -10.44 10.63
C ASP A 16 -25.77 -11.47 9.68
N ILE A 17 -24.45 -11.61 9.77
CA ILE A 17 -23.68 -12.58 8.97
C ILE A 17 -24.02 -14.02 9.36
N GLN A 18 -24.11 -14.32 10.66
CA GLN A 18 -24.48 -15.66 11.13
C GLN A 18 -25.89 -16.03 10.66
N GLY A 19 -26.84 -15.09 10.73
CA GLY A 19 -28.22 -15.28 10.24
C GLY A 19 -28.33 -15.57 8.73
N LYS A 20 -27.34 -15.17 7.92
CA LYS A 20 -27.33 -15.42 6.46
C LYS A 20 -27.04 -16.88 6.08
N ASN A 21 -26.54 -17.71 7.00
CA ASN A 21 -26.29 -19.16 6.80
C ASN A 21 -25.55 -19.49 5.48
N LEU A 22 -24.50 -18.72 5.17
CA LEU A 22 -23.74 -18.85 3.93
C LEU A 22 -22.99 -20.19 3.88
N LYS A 23 -23.26 -21.03 2.88
CA LYS A 23 -22.68 -22.39 2.78
C LYS A 23 -21.28 -22.44 2.17
N LYS A 24 -20.96 -21.50 1.28
CA LYS A 24 -19.70 -21.47 0.51
C LYS A 24 -18.79 -20.31 0.90
N VAL A 25 -19.15 -19.55 1.92
CA VAL A 25 -18.43 -18.34 2.32
C VAL A 25 -18.05 -18.45 3.79
N LYS A 26 -16.74 -18.42 4.05
CA LYS A 26 -16.20 -18.22 5.40
C LYS A 26 -15.80 -16.76 5.57
N ILE A 27 -16.33 -16.12 6.62
CA ILE A 27 -16.01 -14.73 6.97
C ILE A 27 -15.12 -14.74 8.22
N LEU A 28 -13.98 -14.07 8.12
CA LEU A 28 -13.03 -13.88 9.23
C LEU A 28 -12.93 -12.39 9.55
N THR A 29 -12.94 -12.03 10.83
CA THR A 29 -12.79 -10.65 11.28
C THR A 29 -11.63 -10.46 12.27
N PRO A 30 -10.40 -10.85 11.87
CA PRO A 30 -9.25 -10.78 12.76
C PRO A 30 -8.94 -9.33 13.11
N TRP A 31 -8.34 -9.15 14.29
CA TRP A 31 -7.50 -8.00 14.53
C TRP A 31 -6.16 -8.24 13.84
N LEU A 32 -5.63 -7.22 13.15
CA LEU A 32 -4.36 -7.30 12.46
C LEU A 32 -3.47 -6.20 13.00
N GLU A 33 -2.23 -6.56 13.33
CA GLU A 33 -1.17 -5.59 13.57
C GLU A 33 -0.77 -4.92 12.25
N THR A 34 -0.14 -3.74 12.33
CA THR A 34 0.23 -2.92 11.17
C THR A 34 1.05 -3.72 10.15
N ASP A 35 1.99 -4.55 10.61
CA ASP A 35 2.87 -5.34 9.74
C ASP A 35 2.18 -6.55 9.09
N ASP A 36 1.06 -7.01 9.65
CA ASP A 36 0.33 -8.17 9.13
C ASP A 36 -0.75 -7.77 8.12
N TYR A 37 -1.22 -6.52 8.17
CA TYR A 37 -2.23 -6.03 7.25
C TYR A 37 -1.80 -6.14 5.77
N PRO A 38 -0.60 -5.68 5.34
CA PRO A 38 -0.15 -5.83 3.96
C PRO A 38 0.02 -7.29 3.54
N LYS A 39 0.46 -8.17 4.46
CA LYS A 39 0.64 -9.62 4.16
C LYS A 39 -0.70 -10.30 3.91
N ILE A 40 -1.67 -10.03 4.76
CA ILE A 40 -3.04 -10.55 4.59
C ILE A 40 -3.65 -10.01 3.32
N LEU A 41 -3.46 -8.72 3.03
CA LEU A 41 -3.94 -8.12 1.80
C LEU A 41 -3.32 -8.85 0.61
N ALA A 42 -1.99 -8.92 0.50
CA ALA A 42 -1.24 -9.60 -0.56
C ALA A 42 -1.60 -11.09 -0.75
N SER A 43 -2.18 -11.75 0.26
CA SER A 43 -2.66 -13.14 0.15
C SER A 43 -3.99 -13.27 -0.59
N ALA A 44 -4.72 -12.18 -0.82
CA ALA A 44 -6.02 -12.18 -1.47
C ALA A 44 -5.91 -12.12 -3.00
N ASP A 45 -6.91 -12.69 -3.68
CA ASP A 45 -7.00 -12.62 -5.15
C ASP A 45 -7.64 -11.33 -5.66
N LEU A 46 -8.52 -10.72 -4.86
CA LEU A 46 -9.39 -9.61 -5.24
C LEU A 46 -9.80 -8.81 -3.99
N GLY A 47 -9.74 -7.49 -4.06
CA GLY A 47 -10.21 -6.58 -3.02
C GLY A 47 -11.62 -6.04 -3.30
N ILE A 48 -12.37 -5.69 -2.26
CA ILE A 48 -13.69 -5.04 -2.37
C ILE A 48 -13.73 -3.81 -1.46
N SER A 49 -14.04 -2.65 -2.02
CA SER A 49 -14.22 -1.39 -1.30
C SER A 49 -15.66 -0.88 -1.44
N LEU A 50 -16.36 -0.81 -0.31
CA LEU A 50 -17.68 -0.17 -0.20
C LEU A 50 -17.57 1.30 0.25
N HIS A 51 -16.35 1.84 0.34
CA HIS A 51 -16.12 3.19 0.84
C HIS A 51 -16.70 4.21 -0.14
N THR A 52 -17.44 5.18 0.40
CA THR A 52 -17.82 6.40 -0.31
C THR A 52 -17.35 7.61 0.49
N SER A 53 -17.09 8.71 -0.20
CA SER A 53 -16.84 10.01 0.42
C SER A 53 -18.10 10.86 0.40
N THR A 54 -18.46 11.44 1.55
CA THR A 54 -19.59 12.39 1.64
C THR A 54 -19.34 13.65 0.79
N SER A 55 -18.08 14.10 0.69
CA SER A 55 -17.69 15.20 -0.19
C SER A 55 -17.61 14.76 -1.66
N GLY A 56 -17.42 13.46 -1.89
CA GLY A 56 -17.14 12.86 -3.19
C GLY A 56 -15.72 13.13 -3.69
N LEU A 57 -14.84 13.66 -2.83
CA LEU A 57 -13.47 14.05 -3.19
C LEU A 57 -12.41 13.19 -2.50
N ASP A 58 -12.77 12.52 -1.41
CA ASP A 58 -11.80 11.72 -0.67
C ASP A 58 -11.58 10.36 -1.36
N LEU A 59 -10.34 10.11 -1.75
CA LEU A 59 -9.95 8.82 -2.31
C LEU A 59 -10.00 7.72 -1.21
N PRO A 60 -10.54 6.53 -1.52
CA PRO A 60 -10.65 5.48 -0.54
C PRO A 60 -9.28 4.82 -0.30
N MET A 61 -8.68 5.09 0.86
CA MET A 61 -7.39 4.51 1.26
C MET A 61 -7.33 2.98 1.12
N LYS A 62 -8.45 2.29 1.34
CA LYS A 62 -8.51 0.83 1.16
C LYS A 62 -8.16 0.36 -0.25
N VAL A 63 -8.53 1.13 -1.29
CA VAL A 63 -8.20 0.81 -2.68
C VAL A 63 -6.71 1.08 -2.93
N VAL A 64 -6.17 2.16 -2.36
CA VAL A 64 -4.74 2.45 -2.40
C VAL A 64 -3.93 1.32 -1.77
N ASP A 65 -4.38 0.80 -0.61
CA ASP A 65 -3.75 -0.34 0.05
C ASP A 65 -3.77 -1.59 -0.83
N MET A 66 -4.91 -1.90 -1.46
CA MET A 66 -5.07 -3.07 -2.36
C MET A 66 -4.09 -2.99 -3.53
N PHE A 67 -3.97 -1.82 -4.15
CA PHE A 67 -3.03 -1.60 -5.24
C PHE A 67 -1.58 -1.62 -4.78
N GLY A 68 -1.28 -1.10 -3.59
CA GLY A 68 0.03 -1.23 -2.94
C GLY A 68 0.42 -2.70 -2.74
N ALA A 69 -0.55 -3.55 -2.39
CA ALA A 69 -0.40 -5.00 -2.27
C ALA A 69 -0.51 -5.76 -3.60
N LYS A 70 -0.59 -5.05 -4.74
CA LYS A 70 -0.67 -5.61 -6.10
C LYS A 70 -1.91 -6.46 -6.39
N ILE A 71 -3.06 -6.06 -5.83
CA ILE A 71 -4.33 -6.78 -5.98
C ILE A 71 -5.39 -5.87 -6.62
N PRO A 72 -6.13 -6.36 -7.63
CA PRO A 72 -7.18 -5.58 -8.25
C PRO A 72 -8.36 -5.37 -7.29
N ALA A 73 -9.14 -4.31 -7.52
CA ALA A 73 -10.23 -3.92 -6.61
C ALA A 73 -11.58 -3.81 -7.33
N LEU A 74 -12.64 -4.29 -6.66
CA LEU A 74 -14.01 -3.88 -6.96
C LEU A 74 -14.35 -2.69 -6.06
N ALA A 75 -14.71 -1.54 -6.63
CA ALA A 75 -15.02 -0.34 -5.86
C ALA A 75 -16.44 0.19 -6.15
N LEU A 76 -17.13 0.61 -5.09
CA LEU A 76 -18.41 1.30 -5.21
C LEU A 76 -18.19 2.63 -5.93
N LYS A 77 -19.03 2.94 -6.91
CA LYS A 77 -18.89 4.12 -7.76
C LYS A 77 -19.26 5.39 -7.00
N PHE A 78 -18.37 6.38 -7.02
CA PHE A 78 -18.63 7.74 -6.55
C PHE A 78 -17.69 8.73 -7.26
N LYS A 79 -17.91 10.04 -7.09
CA LYS A 79 -17.38 11.09 -7.97
C LYS A 79 -15.87 11.03 -8.28
N CYS A 80 -14.99 10.72 -7.32
CA CYS A 80 -13.54 10.70 -7.54
C CYS A 80 -12.93 9.29 -7.66
N ILE A 81 -13.73 8.21 -7.64
CA ILE A 81 -13.17 6.85 -7.64
C ILE A 81 -12.39 6.51 -8.92
N ASP A 82 -12.79 7.10 -10.06
CA ASP A 82 -12.17 6.91 -11.37
C ASP A 82 -10.72 7.43 -11.42
N GLU A 83 -10.30 8.26 -10.46
CA GLU A 83 -8.91 8.69 -10.31
C GLU A 83 -7.99 7.56 -9.84
N LEU A 84 -8.54 6.52 -9.21
CA LEU A 84 -7.80 5.34 -8.75
C LEU A 84 -8.14 4.09 -9.55
N VAL A 85 -9.43 3.80 -9.73
CA VAL A 85 -9.90 2.58 -10.37
C VAL A 85 -10.26 2.88 -11.81
N GLU A 86 -9.44 2.38 -12.73
CA GLU A 86 -9.77 2.39 -14.15
C GLU A 86 -10.57 1.13 -14.47
N ASP A 87 -11.85 1.31 -14.82
CA ASP A 87 -12.79 0.22 -15.00
C ASP A 87 -12.27 -0.80 -16.02
N ARG A 88 -12.34 -2.08 -15.64
CA ARG A 88 -11.83 -3.24 -16.39
C ARG A 88 -10.33 -3.27 -16.61
N VAL A 89 -9.55 -2.32 -16.10
CA VAL A 89 -8.08 -2.30 -16.25
C VAL A 89 -7.41 -2.80 -14.99
N ASN A 90 -7.60 -2.10 -13.87
CA ASN A 90 -7.01 -2.47 -12.57
C ASN A 90 -8.07 -2.91 -11.54
N GLY A 91 -9.33 -2.92 -11.95
CA GLY A 91 -10.48 -3.24 -11.11
C GLY A 91 -11.79 -3.16 -11.87
N TYR A 92 -12.90 -3.19 -11.14
CA TYR A 92 -14.20 -2.82 -11.68
C TYR A 92 -14.91 -1.84 -10.76
N LEU A 93 -15.74 -0.99 -11.34
CA LEU A 93 -16.68 -0.16 -10.61
C LEU A 93 -18.05 -0.82 -10.54
N PHE A 94 -18.73 -0.69 -9.41
CA PHE A 94 -20.12 -1.13 -9.25
C PHE A 94 -20.97 -0.05 -8.59
N GLU A 95 -22.26 0.00 -8.94
CA GLU A 95 -23.22 0.95 -8.38
C GLU A 95 -24.14 0.31 -7.34
N ASP A 96 -24.34 -1.01 -7.42
CA ASP A 96 -25.24 -1.75 -6.55
C ASP A 96 -24.77 -3.18 -6.23
N SER A 97 -25.52 -3.85 -5.35
CA SER A 97 -25.24 -5.22 -4.92
C SER A 97 -25.42 -6.27 -6.02
N ASN A 98 -26.28 -6.02 -7.01
CA ASN A 98 -26.49 -6.93 -8.14
C ASN A 98 -25.28 -6.91 -9.08
N GLN A 99 -24.76 -5.72 -9.37
CA GLN A 99 -23.56 -5.54 -10.18
C GLN A 99 -22.33 -6.12 -9.47
N LEU A 100 -22.16 -5.84 -8.18
CA LEU A 100 -21.08 -6.46 -7.38
C LEU A 100 -21.15 -7.99 -7.43
N SER A 101 -22.33 -8.56 -7.21
CA SER A 101 -22.54 -10.02 -7.25
C SER A 101 -22.18 -10.61 -8.62
N ARG A 102 -22.65 -9.99 -9.71
CA ARG A 102 -22.32 -10.42 -11.08
C ARG A 102 -20.81 -10.39 -11.34
N GLN A 103 -20.14 -9.30 -10.98
CA GLN A 103 -18.69 -9.14 -11.18
C GLN A 103 -17.89 -10.18 -10.39
N ILE A 104 -18.27 -10.48 -9.14
CA ILE A 104 -17.63 -11.55 -8.34
C ILE A 104 -17.81 -12.92 -9.03
N VAL A 105 -19.03 -13.21 -9.51
CA VAL A 105 -19.30 -14.47 -10.23
C VAL A 105 -18.46 -14.56 -11.50
N GLU A 106 -18.43 -13.49 -12.30
CA GLU A 106 -17.67 -13.44 -13.56
C GLU A 106 -16.17 -13.64 -13.32
N LEU A 107 -15.57 -12.91 -12.38
CA LEU A 107 -14.16 -13.03 -12.04
C LEU A 107 -13.76 -14.39 -11.44
N SER A 108 -14.70 -15.08 -10.82
CA SER A 108 -14.47 -16.41 -10.23
C SER A 108 -14.75 -17.56 -11.20
N ARG A 109 -15.24 -17.31 -12.42
CA ARG A 109 -15.42 -18.36 -13.42
C ARG A 109 -14.08 -19.02 -13.74
N GLY A 110 -14.05 -20.36 -13.66
CA GLY A 110 -12.85 -21.14 -13.92
C GLY A 110 -11.78 -21.09 -12.82
N PHE A 111 -12.04 -20.41 -11.69
CA PHE A 111 -11.10 -20.37 -10.56
C PHE A 111 -10.76 -21.78 -10.05
N PRO A 112 -9.49 -22.09 -9.72
CA PRO A 112 -8.34 -21.17 -9.72
C PRO A 112 -7.55 -21.10 -11.04
N ASN A 113 -7.88 -21.93 -12.04
CA ASN A 113 -6.95 -22.19 -13.17
C ASN A 113 -7.30 -21.50 -14.49
N ARG A 114 -8.57 -21.13 -14.70
CA ARG A 114 -9.08 -20.56 -15.97
C ARG A 114 -9.87 -19.27 -15.76
N CYS A 115 -9.36 -18.42 -14.88
CA CYS A 115 -9.94 -17.12 -14.55
C CYS A 115 -9.24 -16.00 -15.31
N ASP A 116 -9.42 -15.96 -16.64
CA ASP A 116 -8.66 -15.10 -17.55
C ASP A 116 -8.80 -13.60 -17.21
N ASP A 117 -10.01 -13.15 -16.90
CA ASP A 117 -10.25 -11.76 -16.51
C ASP A 117 -9.57 -11.39 -15.20
N LEU A 118 -9.65 -12.27 -14.19
CA LEU A 118 -8.99 -12.03 -12.90
C LEU A 118 -7.46 -12.02 -13.06
N THR A 119 -6.91 -12.95 -13.84
CA THR A 119 -5.48 -13.01 -14.16
C THR A 119 -5.03 -11.75 -14.90
N ARG A 120 -5.82 -11.27 -15.85
CA ARG A 120 -5.57 -10.03 -16.58
C ARG A 120 -5.56 -8.82 -15.64
N LEU A 121 -6.55 -8.68 -14.77
CA LEU A 121 -6.60 -7.59 -13.79
C LEU A 121 -5.38 -7.62 -12.85
N LYS A 122 -5.03 -8.79 -12.30
CA LYS A 122 -3.84 -8.95 -11.45
C LYS A 122 -2.56 -8.53 -12.14
N ARG A 123 -2.35 -8.96 -13.39
CA ARG A 123 -1.19 -8.57 -14.19
C ARG A 123 -1.14 -7.05 -14.38
N ASN A 124 -2.25 -6.43 -14.76
CA ASN A 124 -2.33 -4.99 -14.93
C ASN A 124 -1.98 -4.25 -13.62
N THR A 125 -2.54 -4.66 -12.48
CA THR A 125 -2.23 -4.07 -11.16
C THR A 125 -0.76 -4.26 -10.77
N GLN A 126 -0.13 -5.38 -11.16
CA GLN A 126 1.31 -5.60 -10.94
C GLN A 126 2.17 -4.63 -11.77
N GLU A 127 1.80 -4.44 -13.04
CA GLU A 127 2.48 -3.53 -13.98
C GLU A 127 2.28 -2.04 -13.65
N MET A 128 1.20 -1.70 -12.92
CA MET A 128 0.99 -0.34 -12.42
C MET A 128 2.16 0.12 -11.54
N LYS A 129 2.70 1.28 -11.89
CA LYS A 129 3.75 1.96 -11.14
C LYS A 129 3.11 2.97 -10.21
N PHE A 130 3.12 2.67 -8.92
CA PHE A 130 2.83 3.64 -7.88
C PHE A 130 4.16 4.21 -7.38
N GLU A 131 4.25 5.53 -7.33
CA GLU A 131 5.33 6.18 -6.60
C GLU A 131 5.14 5.92 -5.10
N SER A 132 6.24 5.69 -4.38
CA SER A 132 6.18 5.55 -2.93
C SER A 132 5.63 6.82 -2.28
N TRP A 133 5.01 6.67 -1.11
CA TRP A 133 4.58 7.81 -0.31
C TRP A 133 5.71 8.83 -0.12
N GLU A 134 6.92 8.35 0.21
CA GLU A 134 8.11 9.19 0.39
C GLU A 134 8.42 10.03 -0.87
N THR A 135 8.37 9.41 -2.05
CA THR A 135 8.61 10.09 -3.33
C THR A 135 7.53 11.15 -3.60
N MET A 136 6.26 10.78 -3.42
CA MET A 136 5.12 11.66 -3.65
C MET A 136 5.13 12.85 -2.68
N TRP A 137 5.40 12.57 -1.40
CA TRP A 137 5.50 13.57 -0.34
C TRP A 137 6.59 14.59 -0.64
N LYS A 138 7.81 14.13 -0.95
CA LYS A 138 8.95 15.01 -1.29
C LYS A 138 8.67 15.88 -2.52
N ARG A 139 8.00 15.32 -3.53
CA ARG A 139 7.67 16.06 -4.74
C ARG A 139 6.58 17.11 -4.53
N SER A 140 5.54 16.78 -3.75
CA SER A 140 4.31 17.56 -3.72
C SER A 140 4.12 18.38 -2.44
N ALA A 141 4.35 17.78 -1.27
CA ALA A 141 4.01 18.38 0.01
C ALA A 141 5.21 19.02 0.72
N GLU A 142 6.40 18.41 0.65
CA GLU A 142 7.63 18.93 1.29
C GLU A 142 7.95 20.38 0.89
N PRO A 143 7.88 20.79 -0.39
CA PRO A 143 8.19 22.18 -0.77
C PRO A 143 7.21 23.19 -0.17
N ALA A 144 5.94 22.81 -0.03
CA ALA A 144 4.89 23.66 0.53
C ALA A 144 4.90 23.69 2.06
N ALA A 145 5.34 22.61 2.70
CA ALA A 145 5.34 22.47 4.15
C ALA A 145 6.47 23.26 4.83
N ASN A 146 7.42 23.79 4.06
CA ASN A 146 8.60 24.53 4.54
C ASN A 146 9.32 23.80 5.68
N LEU A 147 9.24 22.46 5.67
CA LEU A 147 9.86 21.61 6.65
C LEU A 147 11.35 21.63 6.33
N THR A 148 12.12 22.37 7.10
CA THR A 148 13.56 22.15 7.14
C THR A 148 13.76 20.70 7.60
N PRO A 149 14.46 19.86 6.82
CA PRO A 149 14.87 18.55 7.31
C PRO A 149 15.54 18.76 8.67
N PRO A 150 15.24 17.93 9.71
CA PRO A 150 15.91 18.07 10.99
C PRO A 150 17.41 18.13 10.72
N ASP A 151 18.06 19.17 11.27
CA ASP A 151 19.42 19.51 10.91
C ASP A 151 20.30 18.27 11.12
N ASN A 152 20.79 17.69 10.03
CA ASN A 152 21.56 16.45 10.02
C ASN A 152 23.00 16.71 10.52
N GLY A 153 23.16 17.58 11.52
CA GLY A 153 24.44 17.96 12.12
C GLY A 153 25.24 16.74 12.55
N PHE A 154 24.58 15.69 13.06
CA PHE A 154 25.23 14.43 13.39
C PHE A 154 25.75 13.66 12.17
N ALA A 155 25.05 13.66 11.03
CA ALA A 155 25.50 13.00 9.82
C ALA A 155 26.69 13.76 9.18
N LYS A 156 26.63 15.09 9.16
CA LYS A 156 27.75 15.95 8.73
C LYS A 156 28.97 15.77 9.64
N LEU A 157 28.78 15.78 10.97
CA LEU A 157 29.85 15.56 11.94
C LEU A 157 30.47 14.17 11.80
N ARG A 158 29.64 13.13 11.61
CA ARG A 158 30.11 11.76 11.37
C ARG A 158 30.92 11.65 10.08
N ALA A 159 30.47 12.28 8.99
CA ALA A 159 31.21 12.32 7.74
C ALA A 159 32.54 13.07 7.86
N ILE A 160 32.58 14.19 8.59
CA ILE A 160 33.81 14.96 8.87
C ILE A 160 34.78 14.11 9.70
N ILE A 161 34.31 13.46 10.77
CA ILE A 161 35.15 12.59 11.60
C ILE A 161 35.73 11.44 10.77
N GLN A 162 34.92 10.80 9.93
CA GLN A 162 35.39 9.71 9.05
C GLN A 162 36.42 10.18 8.02
N MET A 163 36.19 11.34 7.38
CA MET A 163 37.14 11.94 6.43
C MET A 163 38.47 12.32 7.11
N SER A 164 38.41 12.95 8.29
CA SER A 164 39.61 13.30 9.05
C SER A 164 40.41 12.07 9.48
N PHE A 165 39.74 11.00 9.92
CA PHE A 165 40.40 9.72 10.22
C PHE A 165 41.11 9.12 9.01
N LEU A 166 40.45 9.16 7.83
CA LEU A 166 41.02 8.64 6.59
C LEU A 166 42.27 9.42 6.17
N VAL A 167 42.22 10.75 6.26
CA VAL A 167 43.36 11.64 5.95
C VAL A 167 44.53 11.38 6.89
N ILE A 168 44.27 11.23 8.19
CA ILE A 168 45.30 10.91 9.19
C ILE A 168 45.94 9.54 8.88
N MET A 169 45.14 8.52 8.57
CA MET A 169 45.65 7.19 8.20
C MET A 169 46.50 7.19 6.93
N ILE A 170 46.33 8.15 6.03
CA ILE A 170 47.13 8.27 4.80
C ILE A 170 48.38 9.11 5.05
N LEU A 171 48.25 10.25 5.74
CA LEU A 171 49.37 11.20 5.92
C LEU A 171 50.37 10.74 6.98
N ILE A 172 49.94 10.08 8.06
CA ILE A 172 50.85 9.61 9.12
C ILE A 172 51.87 8.60 8.58
N PRO A 173 51.48 7.55 7.82
CA PRO A 173 52.45 6.62 7.23
C PRO A 173 53.39 7.29 6.23
N ILE A 174 52.90 8.26 5.45
CA ILE A 174 53.72 9.02 4.50
C ILE A 174 54.78 9.86 5.24
N HIS A 175 54.40 10.55 6.32
CA HIS A 175 55.36 11.30 7.13
C HIS A 175 56.34 10.42 7.90
N LEU A 176 55.89 9.26 8.41
CA LEU A 176 56.77 8.26 9.02
C LEU A 176 57.77 7.67 8.01
N ALA A 177 57.34 7.41 6.77
CA ALA A 177 58.20 6.91 5.70
C ALA A 177 59.20 7.98 5.18
N MET A 178 58.83 9.27 5.24
CA MET A 178 59.71 10.38 4.84
C MET A 178 60.62 10.90 5.96
N GLY A 179 60.57 10.33 7.16
CA GLY A 179 61.51 10.63 8.25
C GLY A 179 61.40 12.04 8.85
N THR A 180 60.27 12.72 8.71
CA THR A 180 60.09 14.13 9.09
C THR A 180 59.69 14.36 10.55
N PHE A 181 59.48 13.31 11.34
CA PHE A 181 59.30 13.42 12.79
C PHE A 181 60.64 13.17 13.49
N SER A 182 61.48 14.21 13.57
CA SER A 182 62.56 14.28 14.57
C SER A 182 61.98 14.87 15.86
N MET A 183 62.34 14.27 17.00
CA MET A 183 61.97 14.70 18.36
C MET A 183 62.37 16.15 18.64
#